data_AF-A0A1M3N868-F1
#
_entry.id   AF-A0A1M3N868-F1
#
_cell.length_a   1.000
_cell.length_b   1.000
_cell.length_c   1.000
_cell.angle_alpha   90.00
_cell.angle_beta   90.00
_cell.angle_gamma   90.00
#
_symmetry.space_group_name_H-M   'P 1'
#
loop_
_entity.id
_entity.type
_entity.pdbx_description
1 polymer ?
#
loop_
_entity_poly.entity_id
_entity_poly.type
_entity_poly.pdbx_seq_one_letter_code
_entity_poly.pdbx_strand_id
1 'polypeptide(L)'
;MTAAKLLGVFALTSLFSVVTAGCAVETDDEEEMVDESEDRLLAGRRLSPSEVASHLRAAGFPENTIGKMVCTAKYESSFYERASNKNRNGSMDRGLFQINSIHLGGTRGCPSKGNAEALWNPETNTKCALAIYNMQGIRAWYGYRKHKTECDNYAAPGSAPISTGNGNDTGASSSEPDDGGEGGCWSGTLQDMVDARTCVQSKSNGVWFQCMEGGWYRGGDATSGKFGQCNGSYPL
;
A
#
# COMPACT_ATOMS: atom_id res chain seq x y z
N MET A 1 -22.99 -46.65 -64.05
CA MET A 1 -22.24 -47.91 -64.03
C MET A 1 -21.43 -47.90 -62.74
N THR A 2 -21.95 -48.55 -61.69
CA THR A 2 -21.39 -49.79 -61.07
C THR A 2 -20.15 -49.50 -60.21
N ALA A 3 -19.98 -49.99 -58.99
CA ALA A 3 -20.74 -50.92 -58.16
C ALA A 3 -20.21 -50.84 -56.71
N ALA A 4 -21.03 -51.36 -55.80
CA ALA A 4 -20.80 -51.53 -54.37
C ALA A 4 -19.86 -52.71 -54.01
N LYS A 5 -19.35 -52.71 -52.75
CA LYS A 5 -19.39 -53.81 -51.74
C LYS A 5 -18.47 -53.44 -50.54
N LEU A 6 -18.98 -53.37 -49.29
CA LEU A 6 -19.09 -54.46 -48.28
C LEU A 6 -17.75 -55.17 -48.03
N LEU A 7 -17.20 -55.43 -46.83
CA LEU A 7 -17.69 -55.68 -45.47
C LEU A 7 -16.47 -55.69 -44.51
N GLY A 8 -16.68 -55.52 -43.21
CA GLY A 8 -15.71 -55.94 -42.18
C GLY A 8 -16.13 -55.53 -40.76
N VAL A 9 -16.51 -56.51 -39.94
CA VAL A 9 -17.17 -56.36 -38.63
C VAL A 9 -16.27 -56.84 -37.49
N PHE A 10 -16.55 -56.35 -36.27
CA PHE A 10 -16.30 -56.91 -34.92
C PHE A 10 -14.92 -56.73 -34.27
N ALA A 11 -14.89 -56.04 -33.12
CA ALA A 11 -14.60 -56.66 -31.82
C ALA A 11 -15.00 -55.76 -30.64
N LEU A 12 -15.69 -56.38 -29.68
CA LEU A 12 -16.18 -55.88 -28.39
C LEU A 12 -15.04 -55.89 -27.34
N THR A 13 -15.10 -55.00 -26.34
CA THR A 13 -14.85 -55.20 -24.87
C THR A 13 -14.61 -53.83 -24.23
N SER A 14 -15.59 -53.26 -23.51
CA SER A 14 -15.90 -53.45 -22.08
C SER A 14 -14.72 -53.16 -21.14
N LEU A 15 -14.81 -52.06 -20.38
CA LEU A 15 -14.33 -51.96 -19.00
C LEU A 15 -14.96 -50.74 -18.29
N PHE A 16 -15.90 -51.07 -17.41
CA PHE A 16 -16.38 -50.40 -16.20
C PHE A 16 -15.94 -48.94 -15.96
N SER A 17 -16.89 -48.01 -16.08
CA SER A 17 -16.83 -46.72 -15.40
C SER A 17 -17.09 -46.95 -13.91
N VAL A 18 -16.09 -46.61 -13.09
CA VAL A 18 -16.17 -46.62 -11.64
C VAL A 18 -17.21 -45.58 -11.20
N VAL A 19 -18.26 -46.03 -10.52
CA VAL A 19 -19.15 -45.18 -9.73
C VAL A 19 -18.56 -45.14 -8.32
N THR A 20 -17.81 -44.09 -7.99
CA THR A 20 -17.52 -43.79 -6.58
C THR A 20 -18.67 -42.99 -6.01
N ALA A 21 -19.36 -43.63 -5.07
CA ALA A 21 -20.31 -43.02 -4.16
C ALA A 21 -19.65 -41.87 -3.38
N GLY A 22 -20.46 -40.84 -3.13
CA GLY A 22 -20.05 -39.65 -2.43
C GLY A 22 -19.64 -39.88 -0.99
N CYS A 23 -18.71 -39.05 -0.55
CA CYS A 23 -18.70 -38.49 0.79
C CYS A 23 -18.91 -36.98 0.59
N ALA A 24 -20.12 -36.51 0.91
CA ALA A 24 -20.35 -35.09 1.13
C ALA A 24 -19.57 -34.71 2.39
N VAL A 25 -18.53 -33.91 2.21
CA VAL A 25 -18.01 -33.05 3.24
C VAL A 25 -18.43 -31.66 2.82
N GLU A 26 -19.39 -31.12 3.55
CA GLU A 26 -19.63 -29.69 3.63
C GLU A 26 -18.38 -29.11 4.30
N THR A 27 -17.45 -28.57 3.51
CA THR A 27 -16.52 -27.57 4.02
C THR A 27 -17.17 -26.23 3.83
N ASP A 28 -17.51 -25.65 4.96
CA ASP A 28 -17.89 -24.25 5.16
C ASP A 28 -17.00 -23.32 4.33
N ASP A 29 -17.68 -22.37 3.71
CA ASP A 29 -17.20 -21.08 3.19
C ASP A 29 -15.73 -20.77 3.50
N GLU A 30 -14.84 -21.17 2.59
CA GLU A 30 -13.52 -20.59 2.46
C GLU A 30 -13.71 -19.14 1.99
N GLU A 31 -13.99 -18.23 2.93
CA GLU A 31 -13.80 -16.81 2.71
C GLU A 31 -12.34 -16.61 2.28
N GLU A 32 -12.14 -16.32 0.99
CA GLU A 32 -10.86 -15.98 0.38
C GLU A 32 -10.19 -14.87 1.20
N MET A 33 -9.31 -15.25 2.14
CA MET A 33 -8.47 -14.32 2.85
C MET A 33 -7.57 -13.64 1.83
N VAL A 34 -7.83 -12.36 1.60
CA VAL A 34 -7.05 -11.51 0.71
C VAL A 34 -5.62 -11.44 1.25
N ASP A 35 -4.74 -12.20 0.60
CA ASP A 35 -3.29 -12.21 0.76
C ASP A 35 -2.75 -10.77 0.80
N GLU A 36 -2.45 -10.25 2.01
CA GLU A 36 -1.62 -9.06 2.12
C GLU A 36 -0.19 -9.47 1.77
N SER A 37 0.09 -9.41 0.47
CA SER A 37 1.36 -9.81 -0.11
C SER A 37 2.54 -9.15 0.60
N GLU A 38 3.66 -9.85 0.70
CA GLU A 38 4.94 -9.36 1.27
C GLU A 38 5.33 -7.97 0.72
N ASP A 39 4.95 -7.68 -0.53
CA ASP A 39 5.12 -6.39 -1.19
C ASP A 39 4.42 -5.24 -0.44
N ARG A 40 3.22 -5.45 0.13
CA ARG A 40 2.52 -4.43 0.91
C ARG A 40 3.20 -4.17 2.25
N LEU A 41 3.84 -5.16 2.86
CA LEU A 41 4.63 -5.00 4.09
C LEU A 41 5.90 -4.18 3.83
N LEU A 42 6.52 -4.35 2.65
CA LEU A 42 7.74 -3.62 2.25
C LEU A 42 7.45 -2.23 1.67
N ALA A 43 6.21 -1.98 1.22
CA ALA A 43 5.78 -0.70 0.66
C ALA A 43 5.67 0.44 1.69
N GLY A 44 5.93 0.17 2.97
CA GLY A 44 6.01 1.18 4.02
C GLY A 44 4.64 1.66 4.50
N ARG A 45 4.60 2.85 5.10
CA ARG A 45 3.35 3.41 5.61
C ARG A 45 2.41 3.76 4.47
N ARG A 46 1.14 3.43 4.64
CA ARG A 46 0.06 3.89 3.76
C ARG A 46 -0.41 5.25 4.25
N LEU A 47 -0.20 6.29 3.45
CA LEU A 47 -0.65 7.64 3.77
C LEU A 47 -2.16 7.77 3.60
N SER A 48 -2.78 8.57 4.45
CA SER A 48 -4.16 9.01 4.22
C SER A 48 -4.23 10.02 3.06
N PRO A 49 -5.40 10.16 2.39
CA PRO A 49 -5.57 11.16 1.33
C PRO A 49 -5.23 12.59 1.75
N SER A 50 -5.51 12.96 3.01
CA SER A 50 -5.21 14.29 3.57
C SER A 50 -3.72 14.51 3.82
N GLU A 51 -2.97 13.47 4.23
CA GLU A 51 -1.51 13.56 4.32
C GLU A 51 -0.86 13.72 2.95
N VAL A 52 -1.34 12.99 1.94
CA VAL A 52 -0.89 13.17 0.55
C VAL A 52 -1.19 14.59 0.08
N ALA A 53 -2.39 15.11 0.38
CA ALA A 53 -2.75 16.49 0.07
C ALA A 53 -1.82 17.50 0.76
N SER A 54 -1.46 17.27 2.02
CA SER A 54 -0.50 18.11 2.75
C SER A 54 0.89 18.09 2.12
N HIS A 55 1.41 16.93 1.72
CA HIS A 55 2.68 16.86 0.99
C HIS A 55 2.62 17.59 -0.36
N LEU A 56 1.50 17.48 -1.08
CA LEU A 56 1.27 18.21 -2.34
C LEU A 56 1.27 19.72 -2.14
N ARG A 57 0.57 20.22 -1.11
CA ARG A 57 0.57 21.65 -0.73
C ARG A 57 1.97 22.12 -0.35
N ALA A 58 2.66 21.37 0.51
CA ALA A 58 4.02 21.69 0.96
C ALA A 58 5.04 21.69 -0.18
N ALA A 59 4.86 20.82 -1.18
CA ALA A 59 5.71 20.83 -2.38
C ALA A 59 5.43 22.05 -3.29
N GLY A 60 4.21 22.62 -3.25
CA GLY A 60 3.81 23.77 -4.05
C GLY A 60 2.93 23.44 -5.25
N PHE A 61 2.18 22.32 -5.22
CA PHE A 61 1.18 22.05 -6.25
C PHE A 61 0.04 23.09 -6.21
N PRO A 62 -0.49 23.52 -7.37
CA PRO A 62 -1.68 24.37 -7.41
C PRO A 62 -2.88 23.68 -6.75
N GLU A 63 -3.63 24.39 -5.89
CA GLU A 63 -4.73 23.82 -5.10
C GLU A 63 -5.78 23.09 -5.97
N ASN A 64 -6.09 23.65 -7.15
CA ASN A 64 -7.03 23.06 -8.11
C ASN A 64 -6.53 21.76 -8.79
N THR A 65 -5.28 21.34 -8.53
CA THR A 65 -4.70 20.09 -9.04
C THR A 65 -4.56 19.03 -7.96
N ILE A 66 -4.69 19.40 -6.68
CA ILE A 66 -4.39 18.52 -5.55
C ILE A 66 -5.27 17.29 -5.55
N GLY A 67 -6.59 17.45 -5.71
CA GLY A 67 -7.50 16.30 -5.78
C GLY A 67 -7.11 15.30 -6.87
N LYS A 68 -6.71 15.80 -8.05
CA LYS A 68 -6.24 14.95 -9.16
C LYS A 68 -4.96 14.19 -8.81
N MET A 69 -4.02 14.87 -8.14
CA MET A 69 -2.76 14.26 -7.74
C MET A 69 -2.94 13.27 -6.58
N VAL A 70 -3.84 13.53 -5.62
CA VAL A 70 -4.22 12.55 -4.59
C VAL A 70 -4.80 11.30 -5.25
N CYS A 71 -5.74 11.45 -6.18
CA CYS A 71 -6.25 10.33 -6.97
C CYS A 71 -5.14 9.63 -7.78
N THR A 72 -4.18 10.38 -8.29
CA THR A 72 -3.02 9.80 -8.99
C THR A 72 -2.21 8.90 -8.05
N ALA A 73 -1.89 9.35 -6.83
CA ALA A 73 -1.18 8.54 -5.84
C ALA A 73 -1.93 7.25 -5.48
N LYS A 74 -3.28 7.28 -5.42
CA LYS A 74 -4.11 6.08 -5.26
C LYS A 74 -3.78 5.02 -6.31
N TYR A 75 -3.68 5.41 -7.57
CA TYR A 75 -3.47 4.49 -8.69
C TYR A 75 -2.02 4.15 -8.97
N GLU A 76 -1.08 5.00 -8.55
CA GLU A 76 0.35 4.74 -8.70
C GLU A 76 0.86 3.83 -7.58
N SER A 77 0.46 4.06 -6.33
CA SER A 77 1.07 3.39 -5.16
C SER A 77 0.09 2.85 -4.14
N SER A 78 -1.24 2.96 -4.34
CA SER A 78 -2.23 2.71 -3.29
C SER A 78 -1.99 3.51 -2.00
N PHE A 79 -1.33 4.66 -2.13
CA PHE A 79 -0.86 5.57 -1.07
C PHE A 79 0.33 5.06 -0.23
N TYR A 80 1.01 4.00 -0.65
CA TYR A 80 2.19 3.50 0.06
C TYR A 80 3.43 4.34 -0.28
N GLU A 81 4.07 4.93 0.74
CA GLU A 81 5.18 5.87 0.55
C GLU A 81 6.48 5.22 0.05
N ARG A 82 6.61 3.90 0.20
CA ARG A 82 7.76 3.09 -0.25
C ARG A 82 7.38 2.05 -1.33
N ALA A 83 6.24 2.22 -1.99
CA ALA A 83 5.86 1.36 -3.12
C ALA A 83 6.96 1.34 -4.19
N SER A 84 7.22 0.18 -4.78
CA SER A 84 8.25 0.06 -5.81
C SER A 84 7.84 -0.89 -6.92
N ASN A 85 8.26 -0.58 -8.14
CA ASN A 85 8.05 -1.42 -9.31
C ASN A 85 9.31 -1.46 -10.17
N LYS A 86 9.64 -2.64 -10.71
CA LYS A 86 10.76 -2.84 -11.64
C LYS A 86 10.24 -2.97 -13.06
N ASN A 87 10.64 -2.07 -13.93
CA ASN A 87 10.25 -2.08 -15.33
C ASN A 87 11.09 -3.04 -16.16
N ARG A 88 10.52 -3.51 -17.28
CA ARG A 88 11.18 -4.43 -18.22
C ARG A 88 12.50 -3.89 -18.77
N ASN A 89 12.63 -2.57 -18.91
CA ASN A 89 13.86 -1.90 -19.37
C ASN A 89 14.92 -1.72 -18.28
N GLY A 90 14.70 -2.26 -17.08
CA GLY A 90 15.60 -2.17 -15.93
C GLY A 90 15.46 -0.90 -15.10
N SER A 91 14.66 0.08 -15.53
CA SER A 91 14.33 1.25 -14.69
C SER A 91 13.44 0.84 -13.51
N MET A 92 13.44 1.65 -12.46
CA MET A 92 12.59 1.42 -11.28
C MET A 92 11.71 2.63 -11.01
N ASP A 93 10.47 2.38 -10.63
CA ASP A 93 9.52 3.37 -10.12
C ASP A 93 9.51 3.32 -8.60
N ARG A 94 9.48 4.49 -7.95
CA ARG A 94 9.65 4.59 -6.50
C ARG A 94 8.64 5.54 -5.84
N GLY A 95 8.15 5.09 -4.70
CA GLY A 95 7.40 5.84 -3.70
C GLY A 95 6.01 6.25 -4.15
N LEU A 96 5.48 7.25 -3.44
CA LEU A 96 4.09 7.68 -3.50
C LEU A 96 3.56 7.96 -4.93
N PHE A 97 4.38 8.60 -5.77
CA PHE A 97 4.04 8.95 -7.15
C PHE A 97 4.76 8.09 -8.21
N GLN A 98 5.30 6.94 -7.81
CA GLN A 98 6.00 5.98 -8.69
C GLN A 98 6.98 6.68 -9.64
N ILE A 99 7.87 7.50 -9.08
CA ILE A 99 8.83 8.28 -9.85
C ILE A 99 9.84 7.36 -10.51
N ASN A 100 9.88 7.37 -11.84
CA ASN A 100 10.81 6.55 -12.59
C ASN A 100 12.25 7.07 -12.45
N SER A 101 13.19 6.14 -12.24
CA SER A 101 14.62 6.40 -12.12
C SER A 101 15.26 7.17 -13.29
N ILE A 102 14.65 7.21 -14.48
CA ILE A 102 15.14 8.02 -15.61
C ILE A 102 15.16 9.52 -15.31
N HIS A 103 14.35 10.00 -14.36
CA HIS A 103 14.29 11.42 -14.01
C HIS A 103 15.45 11.85 -13.11
N LEU A 104 16.17 10.92 -12.50
CA LEU A 104 17.23 11.20 -11.53
C LEU A 104 18.49 11.77 -12.16
N GLY A 105 19.08 12.77 -11.49
CA GLY A 105 20.32 13.45 -11.90
C GLY A 105 20.21 14.41 -13.09
N GLY A 106 19.04 14.56 -13.71
CA GLY A 106 18.80 15.52 -14.80
C GLY A 106 17.60 16.44 -14.58
N THR A 107 16.66 16.04 -13.71
CA THR A 107 15.46 16.83 -13.43
C THR A 107 15.67 17.68 -12.18
N ARG A 108 15.60 19.02 -12.33
CA ARG A 108 15.69 19.94 -11.19
C ARG A 108 14.51 19.72 -10.24
N GLY A 109 14.78 19.39 -8.99
CA GLY A 109 13.75 19.01 -8.01
C GLY A 109 13.66 17.50 -7.75
N CYS A 110 14.38 16.69 -8.52
CA CYS A 110 14.56 15.27 -8.26
C CYS A 110 15.95 14.97 -7.69
N PRO A 111 16.12 13.87 -6.94
CA PRO A 111 17.42 13.46 -6.43
C PRO A 111 18.46 13.19 -7.54
N SER A 112 19.74 13.18 -7.14
CA SER A 112 20.82 12.70 -7.98
C SER A 112 20.71 11.19 -8.23
N LYS A 113 21.34 10.68 -9.29
CA LYS A 113 21.27 9.24 -9.63
C LYS A 113 21.76 8.31 -8.51
N GLY A 114 22.72 8.76 -7.71
CA GLY A 114 23.26 8.00 -6.57
C GLY A 114 22.47 8.14 -5.26
N ASN A 115 21.31 8.79 -5.29
CA ASN A 115 20.46 9.01 -4.11
C ASN A 115 18.98 8.70 -4.44
N ALA A 116 18.74 7.57 -5.10
CA ALA A 116 17.39 7.18 -5.52
C ALA A 116 16.50 6.81 -4.32
N GLU A 117 17.11 6.40 -3.21
CA GLU A 117 16.47 6.01 -1.95
C GLU A 117 15.78 7.19 -1.27
N ALA A 118 16.18 8.42 -1.57
CA ALA A 118 15.48 9.61 -1.07
C ALA A 118 14.02 9.67 -1.57
N LEU A 119 13.68 8.98 -2.66
CA LEU A 119 12.29 8.88 -3.14
C LEU A 119 11.37 8.06 -2.24
N TRP A 120 11.89 7.34 -1.24
CA TRP A 120 11.08 6.67 -0.20
C TRP A 120 10.52 7.62 0.85
N ASN A 121 11.04 8.85 0.90
CA ASN A 121 10.50 9.91 1.73
C ASN A 121 9.40 10.64 0.91
N PRO A 122 8.16 10.73 1.41
CA PRO A 122 7.04 11.29 0.64
C PRO A 122 7.21 12.78 0.31
N GLU A 123 7.89 13.56 1.16
CA GLU A 123 8.19 14.96 0.87
C GLU A 123 9.12 15.09 -0.35
N THR A 124 10.21 14.32 -0.38
CA THR A 124 11.15 14.30 -1.52
C THR A 124 10.49 13.75 -2.78
N ASN A 125 9.69 12.68 -2.64
CA ASN A 125 8.94 12.08 -3.74
C ASN A 125 8.00 13.11 -4.39
N THR A 126 7.26 13.86 -3.56
CA THR A 126 6.28 14.86 -4.02
C THR A 126 6.96 16.08 -4.65
N LYS A 127 8.12 16.53 -4.14
CA LYS A 127 8.92 17.59 -4.78
C LYS A 127 9.40 17.20 -6.18
N CYS A 128 9.86 15.96 -6.35
CA CYS A 128 10.20 15.44 -7.67
C CYS A 128 8.97 15.27 -8.57
N ALA A 129 7.82 14.85 -8.01
CA ALA A 129 6.56 14.81 -8.74
C ALA A 129 6.16 16.19 -9.26
N LEU A 130 6.31 17.27 -8.47
CA LEU A 130 6.05 18.64 -8.92
C LEU A 130 6.97 19.03 -10.07
N ALA A 131 8.26 18.67 -10.00
CA ALA A 131 9.20 18.94 -11.08
C ALA A 131 8.77 18.27 -12.40
N ILE A 132 8.35 17.00 -12.35
CA ILE A 132 7.84 16.28 -13.52
C ILE A 132 6.53 16.89 -14.01
N TYR A 133 5.63 17.24 -13.10
CA TYR A 133 4.35 17.87 -13.41
C TYR A 133 4.56 19.19 -14.16
N ASN A 134 5.50 20.02 -13.73
CA ASN A 134 5.80 21.31 -14.38
C ASN A 134 6.39 21.13 -15.79
N MET A 135 7.06 20.02 -16.08
CA MET A 135 7.63 19.75 -17.40
C MET A 135 6.66 19.05 -18.36
N GLN A 136 5.87 18.10 -17.86
CA GLN A 136 5.11 17.14 -18.68
C GLN A 136 3.60 17.21 -18.44
N GLY A 137 3.17 17.94 -17.41
CA GLY A 137 1.80 17.95 -16.92
C GLY A 137 1.39 16.62 -16.29
N ILE A 138 0.12 16.55 -15.87
CA ILE A 138 -0.47 15.38 -15.21
C ILE A 138 -0.49 14.10 -16.07
N ARG A 139 -0.29 14.22 -17.39
CA ARG A 139 -0.29 13.07 -18.31
C ARG A 139 0.99 12.23 -18.22
N ALA A 140 1.99 12.64 -17.44
CA ALA A 140 3.18 11.84 -17.15
C ALA A 140 2.84 10.54 -16.40
N TRP A 141 1.76 10.53 -15.61
CA TRP A 141 1.34 9.40 -14.80
C TRP A 141 0.36 8.49 -15.53
N TYR A 142 0.67 7.18 -15.60
CA TYR A 142 -0.20 6.21 -16.24
C TYR A 142 -1.47 5.97 -15.41
N GLY A 143 -1.35 5.96 -14.08
CA GLY A 143 -2.49 5.83 -13.17
C GLY A 143 -3.54 6.90 -13.42
N TYR A 144 -3.12 8.17 -13.51
CA TYR A 144 -4.02 9.26 -13.89
C TYR A 144 -4.65 9.04 -15.28
N ARG A 145 -3.85 8.70 -16.29
CA ARG A 145 -4.34 8.54 -17.67
C ARG A 145 -5.44 7.48 -17.76
N LYS A 146 -5.27 6.36 -17.06
CA LYS A 146 -6.24 5.24 -17.06
C LYS A 146 -7.51 5.59 -16.26
N HIS A 147 -7.39 6.43 -15.23
CA HIS A 147 -8.48 6.79 -14.32
C HIS A 147 -8.88 8.27 -14.41
N LYS A 148 -8.69 8.88 -15.58
CA LYS A 148 -8.81 10.34 -15.77
C LYS A 148 -10.15 10.90 -15.28
N THR A 149 -11.26 10.25 -15.65
CA THR A 149 -12.61 10.72 -15.27
C THR A 149 -12.79 10.72 -13.75
N GLU A 150 -12.30 9.71 -13.04
CA GLU A 150 -12.36 9.68 -11.58
C GLU A 150 -11.45 10.76 -10.99
N CYS A 151 -10.21 10.85 -11.46
CA CYS A 151 -9.24 11.80 -10.91
C CYS A 151 -9.58 13.26 -11.21
N ASP A 152 -10.20 13.57 -12.34
CA ASP A 152 -10.65 14.94 -12.64
C ASP A 152 -11.77 15.41 -11.72
N ASN A 153 -12.57 14.49 -11.18
CA ASN A 153 -13.67 14.78 -10.27
C ASN A 153 -13.31 14.56 -8.79
N TYR A 154 -12.08 14.12 -8.50
CA TYR A 154 -11.65 13.86 -7.14
C TYR A 154 -11.45 15.19 -6.40
N ALA A 155 -12.22 15.40 -5.33
CA ALA A 155 -12.12 16.61 -4.51
C ALA A 155 -10.82 16.64 -3.72
N ALA A 156 -10.18 17.81 -3.61
CA ALA A 156 -9.00 17.98 -2.77
C ALA A 156 -9.39 17.77 -1.29
N PRO A 157 -8.79 16.78 -0.58
CA PRO A 157 -9.01 16.62 0.85
C PRO A 157 -8.46 17.82 1.63
N GLY A 158 -8.97 18.04 2.84
CA GLY A 158 -8.35 18.97 3.80
C GLY A 158 -6.90 18.60 4.13
N SER A 159 -6.15 19.50 4.75
CA SER A 159 -4.78 19.23 5.18
C SER A 159 -4.76 18.45 6.50
N ALA A 160 -3.93 17.41 6.57
CA ALA A 160 -3.51 16.79 7.84
C ALA A 160 -2.13 17.30 8.27
N PRO A 161 -1.77 17.27 9.58
CA PRO A 161 -0.41 17.53 10.02
C PRO A 161 0.58 16.60 9.30
N ILE A 162 1.65 17.15 8.74
CA ILE A 162 2.71 16.33 8.13
C ILE A 162 3.59 15.82 9.28
N SER A 163 3.48 14.53 9.61
CA SER A 163 4.40 13.92 10.57
C SER A 163 5.77 13.74 9.92
N THR A 164 6.63 14.75 10.04
CA THR A 164 8.05 14.62 9.73
C THR A 164 8.70 13.91 10.91
N GLY A 165 8.87 12.59 10.82
CA GLY A 165 9.57 11.81 11.83
C GLY A 165 11.00 12.31 12.02
N ASN A 166 11.20 13.21 12.98
CA ASN A 166 12.48 13.68 13.47
C ASN A 166 12.25 14.28 14.86
N GLY A 167 12.64 13.56 15.91
CA GLY A 167 12.49 14.00 17.30
C GLY A 167 13.59 13.43 18.18
N ASN A 168 14.78 14.01 18.08
CA ASN A 168 15.81 13.93 19.11
C ASN A 168 15.67 15.19 19.96
N ASP A 169 14.97 15.13 21.09
CA ASP A 169 14.96 16.20 22.10
C ASP A 169 15.01 15.63 23.52
N THR A 170 16.12 15.94 24.19
CA THR A 170 16.34 15.79 25.62
C THR A 170 15.82 17.03 26.34
N GLY A 171 14.83 16.89 27.24
CA GLY A 171 14.43 18.04 28.07
C GLY A 171 13.18 17.86 28.93
N ALA A 172 13.39 17.32 30.14
CA ALA A 172 12.71 17.61 31.42
C ALA A 172 11.21 18.00 31.48
N SER A 173 10.43 17.03 32.00
CA SER A 173 9.34 17.11 32.98
C SER A 173 8.80 18.48 33.43
N SER A 174 7.49 18.68 33.22
CA SER A 174 6.58 19.06 34.30
C SER A 174 5.16 18.54 34.03
N SER A 175 4.62 17.91 35.06
CA SER A 175 3.29 17.31 35.21
C SER A 175 2.11 18.21 34.85
N GLU A 176 1.20 17.73 34.00
CA GLU A 176 -0.27 17.65 34.18
C GLU A 176 -0.94 17.08 32.89
N PRO A 177 -2.21 16.60 32.94
CA PRO A 177 -2.68 15.48 32.13
C PRO A 177 -3.10 15.95 30.74
N ASP A 178 -2.33 15.57 29.72
CA ASP A 178 -2.58 15.97 28.34
C ASP A 178 -3.36 14.90 27.55
N ASP A 179 -4.27 15.42 26.75
CA ASP A 179 -5.41 14.80 26.08
C ASP A 179 -4.95 14.10 24.79
N GLY A 180 -4.93 12.77 24.81
CA GLY A 180 -5.45 11.89 23.74
C GLY A 180 -4.98 12.05 22.28
N GLY A 181 -3.89 12.76 21.99
CA GLY A 181 -3.51 13.14 20.62
C GLY A 181 -2.37 12.36 19.97
N GLU A 182 -1.95 11.21 20.49
CA GLU A 182 -0.83 10.45 19.92
C GLU A 182 -1.32 9.53 18.77
N GLY A 183 -0.85 9.79 17.55
CA GLY A 183 -1.32 9.20 16.30
C GLY A 183 -1.59 7.70 16.34
N GLY A 184 -2.87 7.34 16.29
CA GLY A 184 -3.34 5.97 16.22
C GLY A 184 -2.97 5.28 14.91
N CYS A 185 -3.03 3.95 14.90
CA CYS A 185 -2.69 3.12 13.76
C CYS A 185 -3.92 2.39 13.24
N TRP A 186 -4.10 2.37 11.93
CA TRP A 186 -5.12 1.52 11.31
C TRP A 186 -4.70 0.05 11.46
N SER A 187 -5.52 -0.74 12.14
CA SER A 187 -5.34 -2.18 12.26
C SER A 187 -6.17 -2.89 11.20
N GLY A 188 -5.53 -3.50 10.20
CA GLY A 188 -6.24 -4.40 9.26
C GLY A 188 -6.86 -5.61 9.97
N THR A 189 -6.29 -5.98 11.11
CA THR A 189 -6.75 -7.09 11.94
C THR A 189 -8.05 -6.78 12.69
N LEU A 190 -8.19 -5.55 13.19
CA LEU A 190 -9.38 -5.11 13.92
C LEU A 190 -10.38 -4.35 13.05
N GLN A 191 -9.98 -4.00 11.82
CA GLN A 191 -10.73 -3.11 10.92
C GLN A 191 -11.09 -1.79 11.62
N ASP A 192 -10.19 -1.30 12.48
CA ASP A 192 -10.40 -0.08 13.25
C ASP A 192 -9.08 0.68 13.47
N MET A 193 -9.21 1.98 13.75
CA MET A 193 -8.12 2.80 14.26
C MET A 193 -7.93 2.47 15.74
N VAL A 194 -6.71 2.12 16.13
CA VAL A 194 -6.37 1.93 17.53
C VAL A 194 -5.42 3.01 18.02
N ASP A 195 -5.52 3.32 19.30
CA ASP A 195 -4.69 4.33 19.94
C ASP A 195 -3.21 3.95 19.89
N ALA A 196 -2.35 4.97 19.94
CA ALA A 196 -0.92 4.77 20.13
C ALA A 196 -0.64 3.84 21.31
N ARG A 197 0.44 3.05 21.15
CA ARG A 197 0.89 1.98 22.04
C ARG A 197 -0.04 0.77 22.13
N THR A 198 -1.11 0.68 21.34
CA THR A 198 -1.91 -0.56 21.25
C THR A 198 -1.07 -1.70 20.68
N CYS A 199 -1.16 -2.88 21.28
CA CYS A 199 -0.51 -4.10 20.83
C CYS A 199 -1.51 -5.03 20.16
N VAL A 200 -1.22 -5.46 18.94
CA VAL A 200 -2.07 -6.36 18.18
C VAL A 200 -1.25 -7.58 17.78
N GLN A 201 -1.81 -8.76 18.03
CA GLN A 201 -1.25 -10.00 17.52
C GLN A 201 -1.77 -10.23 16.10
N SER A 202 -0.85 -10.41 15.17
CA SER A 202 -1.20 -10.77 13.81
C SER A 202 -1.84 -12.15 13.78
N LYS A 203 -3.08 -12.24 13.28
CA LYS A 203 -3.80 -13.50 13.08
C LYS A 203 -3.06 -14.47 12.15
N SER A 204 -2.27 -13.96 11.19
CA SER A 204 -1.66 -14.79 10.14
C SER A 204 -0.40 -15.53 10.58
N ASN A 205 0.33 -15.01 11.57
CA ASN A 205 1.61 -15.57 11.98
C ASN A 205 1.88 -15.48 13.49
N GLY A 206 0.90 -15.03 14.28
CA GLY A 206 0.99 -14.93 15.73
C GLY A 206 1.98 -13.87 16.24
N VAL A 207 2.53 -13.04 15.35
CA VAL A 207 3.53 -12.03 15.70
C VAL A 207 2.87 -10.79 16.28
N TRP A 208 3.40 -10.28 17.37
CA TRP A 208 2.95 -9.05 18.00
C TRP A 208 3.51 -7.80 17.32
N PHE A 209 2.68 -6.77 17.23
CA PHE A 209 3.04 -5.45 16.76
C PHE A 209 2.51 -4.40 17.73
N GLN A 210 3.29 -3.35 17.96
CA GLN A 210 2.86 -2.19 18.72
C GLN A 210 2.67 -0.99 17.80
N CYS A 211 1.51 -0.36 17.91
CA CYS A 211 1.20 0.89 17.25
C CYS A 211 2.01 2.02 17.88
N MET A 212 2.66 2.85 17.07
CA MET A 212 3.25 4.11 17.54
C MET A 212 3.37 5.09 16.37
N GLU A 213 3.02 6.36 16.59
CA GLU A 213 3.17 7.42 15.58
C GLU A 213 2.54 7.07 14.20
N GLY A 214 1.39 6.39 14.21
CA GLY A 214 0.70 5.94 12.99
C GLY A 214 1.36 4.76 12.24
N GLY A 215 2.34 4.09 12.84
CA GLY A 215 3.02 2.92 12.27
C GLY A 215 2.98 1.68 13.16
N TRP A 216 3.05 0.50 12.55
CA TRP A 216 3.14 -0.79 13.25
C TRP A 216 4.58 -1.25 13.38
N TYR A 217 5.01 -1.54 14.60
CA TYR A 217 6.37 -1.99 14.88
C TYR A 217 6.36 -3.41 15.45
N ARG A 218 7.06 -4.30 14.77
CA ARG A 218 7.14 -5.73 15.11
C ARG A 218 7.85 -5.97 16.44
N GLY A 219 7.35 -6.94 17.19
CA GLY A 219 7.93 -7.46 18.42
C GLY A 219 7.15 -7.04 19.66
N GLY A 220 7.20 -7.89 20.69
CA GLY A 220 6.45 -7.72 21.93
C GLY A 220 5.54 -8.90 22.25
N ASP A 221 4.57 -8.64 23.11
CA ASP A 221 3.53 -9.54 23.56
C ASP A 221 2.26 -8.76 23.91
N ALA A 222 1.31 -9.42 24.58
CA ALA A 222 0.04 -8.83 25.02
C ALA A 222 0.19 -7.73 26.10
N THR A 223 1.38 -7.47 26.60
CA THR A 223 1.62 -6.54 27.72
C THR A 223 2.60 -5.43 27.36
N SER A 224 3.55 -5.69 26.47
CA SER A 224 4.52 -4.68 26.05
C SER A 224 5.06 -4.93 24.63
N GLY A 225 5.44 -3.84 23.98
CA GLY A 225 6.16 -3.86 22.72
C GLY A 225 7.45 -3.04 22.79
N LYS A 226 7.98 -2.73 21.61
CA LYS A 226 9.23 -1.97 21.44
C LYS A 226 9.26 -0.62 22.16
N PHE A 227 8.09 0.01 22.35
CA PHE A 227 7.93 1.33 22.93
C PHE A 227 7.27 1.27 24.32
N GLY A 228 7.41 0.16 25.04
CA GLY A 228 6.90 0.02 26.41
C GLY A 228 5.53 -0.62 26.48
N GLN A 229 4.80 -0.36 27.56
CA GLN A 229 3.53 -1.05 27.84
C GLN A 229 2.45 -0.74 26.82
N CYS A 230 1.60 -1.74 26.60
CA CYS A 230 0.46 -1.63 25.71
C CYS A 230 -0.68 -0.86 26.38
N ASN A 231 -1.25 0.13 25.67
CA ASN A 231 -2.45 0.85 26.15
C ASN A 231 -3.74 0.03 25.96
N GLY A 232 -3.72 -0.87 24.98
CA GLY A 232 -4.74 -1.88 24.73
C GLY A 232 -4.08 -3.07 24.04
N SER A 233 -4.65 -4.26 24.18
CA SER A 233 -4.04 -5.49 23.69
C SER A 233 -5.08 -6.38 23.03
N TYR A 234 -4.80 -6.82 21.80
CA TYR A 234 -5.70 -7.63 20.99
C TYR A 234 -4.97 -8.91 20.54
N PRO A 235 -4.96 -9.95 21.38
CA PRO A 235 -4.47 -11.28 21.00
C PRO A 235 -5.43 -11.94 20.02
N LEU A 236 -4.90 -12.75 19.10
CA LEU A 236 -5.66 -13.50 18.10
C LEU A 236 -5.10 -14.90 17.91
#